data_AF-A0A955ETW2-F1
#
_entry.id   AF-A0A955ETW2-F1
#
_cell.length_a   1.000
_cell.length_b   1.000
_cell.length_c   1.000
_cell.angle_alpha   90.00
_cell.angle_beta   90.00
_cell.angle_gamma   90.00
#
_symmetry.space_group_name_H-M   'P 1'
#
loop_
_entity.id
_entity.type
_entity.pdbx_description
1 polymer ?
#
loop_
_entity_poly.entity_id
_entity_poly.type
_entity_poly.pdbx_seq_one_letter_code
_entity_poly.pdbx_strand_id
1 'polypeptide(L)'
;MPDALPAYASTLQSIYGEPSSGAWGSAVFHAAMPSGASLEDAAFATYRTFVGPAWERFGAEAWTGGWQRVHERPAAGPRDLIAELRAIEDREVRMAVPMVIDDHEQAEAGRAALAAAFDDPAVTELLVHHTGDGEAMSGFAVSALRDGAATHLLFLLD
;
A
#
# COMPACT_ATOMS: atom_id res chain seq x y z
N MET A 1 -2.12 16.86 20.77
CA MET A 1 -1.93 15.40 20.77
C MET A 1 -2.05 14.98 19.31
N PRO A 2 -1.21 14.08 18.77
CA PRO A 2 -1.52 13.53 17.47
C PRO A 2 -2.91 12.89 17.56
N ASP A 3 -3.79 13.21 16.62
CA ASP A 3 -5.15 12.64 16.60
C ASP A 3 -5.05 11.11 16.57
N ALA A 4 -5.91 10.45 17.35
CA ALA A 4 -5.93 9.01 17.39
C ALA A 4 -6.22 8.45 15.98
N LEU A 5 -5.47 7.44 15.57
CA LEU A 5 -5.69 6.79 14.28
C LEU A 5 -7.13 6.28 14.16
N PRO A 6 -7.78 6.44 12.99
CA PRO A 6 -9.06 5.80 12.73
C PRO A 6 -8.98 4.28 12.93
N ALA A 7 -10.09 3.67 13.37
CA ALA A 7 -10.13 2.25 13.69
C ALA A 7 -9.66 1.34 12.55
N TYR A 8 -10.00 1.65 11.30
CA TYR A 8 -9.56 0.88 10.13
C TYR A 8 -8.03 0.94 9.94
N ALA A 9 -7.42 2.11 10.14
CA ALA A 9 -5.97 2.29 9.99
C ALA A 9 -5.21 1.61 11.14
N SER A 10 -5.71 1.74 12.37
CA SER A 10 -5.14 1.05 13.53
C SER A 10 -5.24 -0.48 13.41
N THR A 11 -6.36 -1.00 12.88
CA THR A 11 -6.54 -2.44 12.63
C THR A 11 -5.62 -2.94 11.53
N LEU A 12 -5.43 -2.16 10.46
CA LEU A 12 -4.44 -2.50 9.43
C LEU A 12 -3.02 -2.56 10.02
N GLN A 13 -2.62 -1.59 10.85
CA GLN A 13 -1.30 -1.58 11.48
C GLN A 13 -1.07 -2.75 12.43
N SER A 14 -2.09 -3.21 13.17
CA SER A 14 -1.94 -4.36 14.06
C SER A 14 -1.77 -5.69 13.31
N ILE A 15 -2.17 -5.76 12.04
CA ILE A 15 -2.06 -6.95 11.20
C ILE A 15 -0.79 -6.87 10.33
N TYR A 16 -0.63 -5.77 9.60
CA TYR A 16 0.41 -5.60 8.58
C TYR A 16 1.60 -4.76 9.03
N GLY A 17 1.62 -4.31 10.29
CA GLY A 17 2.74 -3.57 10.87
C GLY A 17 2.54 -2.07 10.89
N GLU A 18 3.13 -1.45 11.91
CA GLU A 18 3.23 0.00 12.06
C GLU A 18 4.11 0.64 10.96
N PRO A 19 4.05 1.97 10.77
CA PRO A 19 4.95 2.68 9.87
C PRO A 19 6.41 2.31 10.14
N SER A 20 7.14 1.90 9.11
CA SER A 20 8.53 1.46 9.22
C SER A 20 9.41 2.10 8.16
N SER A 21 10.73 2.06 8.35
CA SER A 21 11.72 2.53 7.37
C SER A 21 12.76 1.44 7.09
N GLY A 22 12.29 0.19 7.06
CA GLY A 22 13.12 -1.01 7.02
C GLY A 22 13.30 -1.62 5.63
N ALA A 23 12.59 -1.13 4.60
CA ALA A 23 12.57 -1.69 3.25
C ALA A 23 12.20 -3.18 3.16
N TRP A 24 11.46 -3.73 4.13
CA TRP A 24 11.15 -5.16 4.16
C TRP A 24 9.83 -5.47 4.84
N GLY A 25 9.15 -6.50 4.34
CA GLY A 25 7.87 -6.96 4.85
C GLY A 25 6.77 -5.98 4.51
N SER A 26 5.78 -5.86 5.39
CA SER A 26 4.68 -4.91 5.25
C SER A 26 4.76 -3.75 6.24
N ALA A 27 4.17 -2.61 5.88
CA ALA A 27 3.96 -1.49 6.78
C ALA A 27 2.75 -0.66 6.35
N VAL A 28 2.03 -0.09 7.33
CA VAL A 28 0.85 0.73 7.09
C VAL A 28 1.04 2.15 7.58
N PHE A 29 0.88 3.10 6.67
CA PHE A 29 0.97 4.53 6.92
C PHE A 29 -0.41 5.17 6.79
N HIS A 30 -0.68 6.15 7.65
CA HIS A 30 -1.91 6.93 7.59
C HIS A 30 -1.62 8.38 7.94
N ALA A 31 -2.06 9.30 7.09
CA ALA A 31 -1.85 10.72 7.27
C ALA A 31 -2.93 11.56 6.59
N ALA A 32 -3.24 12.72 7.16
CA ALA A 32 -4.06 13.72 6.49
C ALA A 32 -3.35 14.21 5.22
N MET A 33 -4.12 14.35 4.13
CA MET A 33 -3.60 14.86 2.87
C MET A 33 -3.67 16.39 2.84
N PRO A 34 -2.57 17.07 2.47
CA PRO A 34 -2.62 18.49 2.17
C PRO A 34 -3.65 18.75 1.06
N SER A 35 -4.37 19.87 1.17
CA SER A 35 -5.34 20.26 0.13
C SER A 35 -4.66 20.41 -1.23
N GLY A 36 -5.18 19.71 -2.24
CA GLY A 36 -4.63 19.70 -3.60
C GLY A 36 -3.40 18.81 -3.82
N ALA A 37 -2.94 18.07 -2.81
CA ALA A 37 -1.90 17.05 -3.00
C ALA A 37 -2.47 15.83 -3.75
N SER A 38 -1.64 15.22 -4.60
CA SER A 38 -1.97 13.99 -5.33
C SER A 38 -1.74 12.76 -4.45
N LEU A 39 -2.65 11.77 -4.53
CA LEU A 39 -2.45 10.48 -3.87
C LEU A 39 -1.22 9.75 -4.43
N GLU A 40 -0.91 9.92 -5.71
CA GLU A 40 0.30 9.40 -6.36
C GLU A 40 1.58 9.92 -5.69
N ASP A 41 1.68 11.25 -5.51
CA ASP A 41 2.85 11.88 -4.90
C ASP A 41 3.00 11.47 -3.43
N ALA A 42 1.88 11.34 -2.71
CA ALA A 42 1.87 10.88 -1.33
C ALA A 42 2.28 9.40 -1.20
N ALA A 43 1.82 8.55 -2.14
CA ALA A 43 2.21 7.15 -2.21
C ALA A 43 3.71 7.00 -2.45
N PHE A 44 4.25 7.77 -3.40
CA PHE A 44 5.67 7.75 -3.72
C PHE A 44 6.54 8.28 -2.56
N ALA A 45 6.11 9.36 -1.91
CA ALA A 45 6.78 9.89 -0.72
C ALA A 45 6.80 8.85 0.42
N THR A 46 5.68 8.17 0.64
CA THR A 46 5.56 7.09 1.64
C THR A 46 6.47 5.91 1.30
N TYR A 47 6.52 5.51 0.03
CA TYR A 47 7.44 4.47 -0.44
C TYR A 47 8.90 4.82 -0.16
N ARG A 48 9.32 6.05 -0.47
CA ARG A 48 10.67 6.52 -0.12
C ARG A 48 10.94 6.44 1.39
N THR A 49 9.98 6.79 2.23
CA THR A 49 10.10 6.66 3.69
C THR A 49 10.22 5.20 4.13
N PHE A 50 9.41 4.31 3.55
CA PHE A 50 9.42 2.88 3.84
C PHE A 50 10.76 2.22 3.48
N VAL A 51 11.31 2.56 2.31
CA VAL A 51 12.64 2.11 1.88
C VAL A 51 13.75 2.68 2.79
N GLY A 52 13.57 3.90 3.28
CA GLY A 52 14.41 4.47 4.34
C GLY A 52 15.90 4.53 3.95
N PRO A 53 16.83 4.08 4.82
CA PRO A 53 18.27 4.15 4.54
C PRO A 53 18.72 3.39 3.29
N ALA A 54 17.96 2.38 2.85
CA ALA A 54 18.28 1.63 1.64
C ALA A 54 18.17 2.50 0.38
N TRP A 55 17.34 3.55 0.41
CA TRP A 55 17.15 4.50 -0.68
C TRP A 55 18.46 5.24 -0.98
N GLU A 56 19.09 5.77 0.07
CA GLU A 56 20.35 6.50 -0.05
C GLU A 56 21.53 5.56 -0.32
N ARG A 57 21.47 4.32 0.20
CA ARG A 57 22.53 3.33 0.02
C ARG A 57 22.64 2.80 -1.41
N PHE A 58 21.51 2.49 -2.04
CA PHE A 58 21.46 1.88 -3.37
C PHE A 58 21.11 2.88 -4.48
N GLY A 59 20.72 4.11 -4.11
CA GLY A 59 20.42 5.19 -5.01
C GLY A 59 18.95 5.20 -5.46
N ALA A 60 18.43 6.39 -5.73
CA ALA A 60 17.04 6.59 -6.12
C ALA A 60 16.67 5.80 -7.40
N GLU A 61 17.58 5.74 -8.38
CA GLU A 61 17.34 5.10 -9.67
C GLU A 61 16.92 3.63 -9.51
N ALA A 62 17.61 2.87 -8.64
CA ALA A 62 17.30 1.48 -8.35
C ALA A 62 15.85 1.32 -7.86
N TRP A 63 15.47 2.12 -6.87
CA TRP A 63 14.14 2.04 -6.26
C TRP A 63 13.00 2.64 -7.08
N THR A 64 13.32 3.54 -8.02
CA THR A 64 12.34 4.11 -8.95
C THR A 64 12.11 3.26 -10.19
N GLY A 65 13.04 2.36 -10.53
CA GLY A 65 12.94 1.52 -11.73
C GLY A 65 11.70 0.61 -11.71
N GLY A 66 11.34 0.09 -10.54
CA GLY A 66 10.14 -0.73 -10.35
C GLY A 66 8.86 0.05 -10.01
N TRP A 67 8.95 1.37 -9.76
CA TRP A 67 7.78 2.16 -9.38
C TRP A 67 6.87 2.39 -10.59
N GLN A 68 5.81 1.60 -10.68
CA GLN A 68 4.83 1.72 -11.75
C GLN A 68 3.42 1.55 -11.20
N ARG A 69 2.51 2.45 -11.57
CA ARG A 69 1.08 2.25 -11.32
C ARG A 69 0.56 1.10 -12.17
N VAL A 70 0.06 0.06 -11.52
CA VAL A 70 -0.44 -1.17 -12.17
C VAL A 70 -1.96 -1.30 -12.09
N HIS A 71 -2.61 -0.57 -11.18
CA HIS A 71 -4.06 -0.53 -11.07
C HIS A 71 -4.53 0.83 -10.54
N GLU A 72 -5.67 1.26 -11.03
CA GLU A 72 -6.44 2.40 -10.53
C GLU A 72 -7.89 1.94 -10.46
N ARG A 73 -8.51 2.09 -9.28
CA ARG A 73 -9.89 1.67 -9.10
C ARG A 73 -10.83 2.54 -9.95
N PRO A 74 -11.66 1.94 -10.82
CA PRO A 74 -12.66 2.70 -11.56
C PRO A 74 -13.68 3.36 -10.63
N ALA A 75 -14.15 4.57 -10.99
CA ALA A 75 -15.13 5.30 -10.20
C ALA A 75 -16.48 4.57 -10.04
N ALA A 76 -16.81 3.68 -10.99
CA ALA A 76 -18.02 2.87 -10.99
C ALA A 76 -17.67 1.38 -10.97
N GLY A 77 -18.36 0.62 -10.12
CA GLY A 77 -18.20 -0.82 -10.03
C GLY A 77 -18.24 -1.32 -8.58
N PRO A 78 -18.18 -2.65 -8.39
CA PRO A 78 -17.94 -3.25 -7.09
C PRO A 78 -16.61 -2.75 -6.51
N ARG A 79 -16.60 -2.47 -5.22
CA ARG A 79 -15.39 -2.12 -4.45
C ARG A 79 -14.97 -3.38 -3.73
N ASP A 80 -13.98 -4.07 -4.27
CA ASP A 80 -13.47 -5.33 -3.73
C ASP A 80 -11.98 -5.37 -4.00
N LEU A 81 -11.19 -4.84 -3.05
CA LEU A 81 -9.75 -4.73 -3.18
C LEU A 81 -9.11 -6.09 -3.43
N ILE A 82 -9.62 -7.16 -2.81
CA ILE A 82 -9.03 -8.49 -2.97
C ILE A 82 -9.23 -8.99 -4.39
N ALA A 83 -10.43 -8.84 -4.95
CA ALA A 83 -10.71 -9.19 -6.33
C ALA A 83 -9.89 -8.32 -7.29
N GLU A 84 -9.76 -7.02 -7.02
CA GLU A 84 -8.96 -6.08 -7.80
C GLU A 84 -7.48 -6.48 -7.82
N LEU A 85 -6.88 -6.75 -6.65
CA LEU A 85 -5.48 -7.18 -6.53
C LEU A 85 -5.22 -8.49 -7.26
N ARG A 86 -6.16 -9.45 -7.19
CA ARG A 86 -6.05 -10.74 -7.89
C ARG A 86 -6.21 -10.62 -9.41
N ALA A 87 -6.83 -9.54 -9.90
CA ALA A 87 -7.00 -9.27 -11.32
C ALA A 87 -5.81 -8.53 -11.95
N ILE A 88 -4.84 -8.06 -11.15
CA ILE A 88 -3.64 -7.38 -11.65
C ILE A 88 -2.80 -8.34 -12.51
N GLU A 89 -2.47 -7.91 -13.73
CA GLU A 89 -1.69 -8.70 -14.68
C GLU A 89 -0.18 -8.67 -14.40
N ASP A 90 0.31 -7.64 -13.70
CA ASP A 90 1.72 -7.53 -13.30
C ASP A 90 2.13 -8.78 -12.51
N ARG A 91 3.16 -9.47 -13.02
CA ARG A 91 3.57 -10.78 -12.53
C ARG A 91 4.08 -10.71 -11.09
N GLU A 92 4.88 -9.70 -10.77
CA GLU A 92 5.52 -9.57 -9.47
C GLU A 92 4.48 -9.23 -8.41
N VAL A 93 3.58 -8.29 -8.74
CA VAL A 93 2.44 -7.96 -7.86
C VAL A 93 1.55 -9.19 -7.64
N ARG A 94 1.20 -9.93 -8.71
CA ARG A 94 0.37 -11.13 -8.61
C ARG A 94 1.01 -12.25 -7.77
N MET A 95 2.34 -12.33 -7.73
CA MET A 95 3.07 -13.27 -6.87
C MET A 95 3.08 -12.83 -5.40
N ALA A 96 3.17 -11.53 -5.14
CA ALA A 96 3.17 -10.97 -3.79
C ALA A 96 1.77 -10.96 -3.13
N VAL A 97 0.70 -10.83 -3.92
CA VAL A 97 -0.69 -10.72 -3.43
C VAL A 97 -1.11 -11.87 -2.49
N PRO A 98 -0.91 -13.17 -2.82
CA PRO A 98 -1.23 -14.27 -1.92
C PRO A 98 -0.52 -14.18 -0.57
N MET A 99 0.70 -13.63 -0.51
CA MET A 99 1.46 -13.53 0.73
C MET A 99 0.85 -12.52 1.71
N VAL A 100 0.20 -11.48 1.19
CA VAL A 100 -0.49 -10.45 1.99
C VAL A 100 -1.92 -10.89 2.36
N ILE A 101 -2.58 -11.69 1.52
CA ILE A 101 -4.01 -12.01 1.65
C ILE A 101 -4.26 -13.39 2.25
N ASP A 102 -3.49 -14.40 1.86
CA ASP A 102 -3.79 -15.81 2.08
C ASP A 102 -2.75 -16.51 2.98
N ASP A 103 -1.45 -16.22 2.82
CA ASP A 103 -0.38 -16.86 3.61
C ASP A 103 -0.06 -16.11 4.92
N HIS A 104 -0.86 -15.10 5.27
CA HIS A 104 -0.74 -14.38 6.53
C HIS A 104 -1.32 -15.19 7.69
N GLU A 105 -0.66 -15.24 8.85
CA GLU A 105 -1.14 -15.98 10.04
C GLU A 105 -2.56 -15.56 10.48
N GLN A 106 -2.93 -14.32 10.14
CA GLN A 106 -4.23 -13.71 10.42
C GLN A 106 -5.06 -13.50 9.13
N ALA A 107 -4.97 -14.37 8.13
CA ALA A 107 -5.56 -14.17 6.80
C ALA A 107 -7.03 -13.68 6.82
N GLU A 108 -7.93 -14.32 7.59
CA GLU A 108 -9.34 -13.87 7.69
C GLU A 108 -9.47 -12.44 8.25
N ALA A 109 -8.73 -12.14 9.33
CA ALA A 109 -8.74 -10.80 9.91
C ALA A 109 -8.09 -9.76 8.96
N GLY A 110 -7.03 -10.16 8.24
CA GLY A 110 -6.37 -9.34 7.23
C GLY A 110 -7.31 -8.97 6.09
N ARG A 111 -8.03 -9.94 5.52
CA ARG A 111 -9.05 -9.69 4.49
C ARG A 111 -10.14 -8.74 4.99
N ALA A 112 -10.62 -8.94 6.21
CA ALA A 112 -11.63 -8.05 6.80
C ALA A 112 -11.08 -6.62 7.02
N ALA A 113 -9.83 -6.48 7.45
CA ALA A 113 -9.19 -5.18 7.65
C ALA A 113 -8.93 -4.45 6.34
N LEU A 114 -8.49 -5.18 5.30
CA LEU A 114 -8.35 -4.65 3.95
C LEU A 114 -9.68 -4.11 3.42
N ALA A 115 -10.76 -4.91 3.52
CA ALA A 115 -12.08 -4.48 3.09
C ALA A 115 -12.56 -3.23 3.87
N ALA A 116 -12.39 -3.21 5.19
CA ALA A 116 -12.80 -2.07 6.02
C ALA A 116 -12.04 -0.77 5.70
N ALA A 117 -10.77 -0.87 5.31
CA ALA A 117 -9.95 0.28 4.99
C ALA A 117 -10.11 0.77 3.55
N PHE A 118 -10.25 -0.17 2.60
CA PHE A 118 -10.13 0.12 1.17
C PHE A 118 -11.44 -0.02 0.41
N ASP A 119 -12.39 -0.85 0.84
CA ASP A 119 -13.66 -1.08 0.11
C ASP A 119 -14.80 -0.18 0.59
N ASP A 120 -14.55 0.61 1.64
CA ASP A 120 -15.51 1.57 2.17
C ASP A 120 -15.94 2.59 1.10
N PRO A 121 -17.24 2.91 0.96
CA PRO A 121 -17.74 3.92 0.03
C PRO A 121 -17.13 5.32 0.20
N ALA A 122 -16.62 5.65 1.39
CA ALA A 122 -15.91 6.90 1.65
C ALA A 122 -14.52 6.97 1.00
N VAL A 123 -13.99 5.85 0.50
CA VAL A 123 -12.76 5.84 -0.30
C VAL A 123 -13.07 6.42 -1.68
N THR A 124 -12.52 7.59 -1.98
CA THR A 124 -12.78 8.29 -3.24
C THR A 124 -11.80 7.93 -4.34
N GLU A 125 -10.60 7.47 -3.97
CA GLU A 125 -9.51 7.13 -4.90
C GLU A 125 -8.75 5.94 -4.34
N LEU A 126 -8.36 5.01 -5.21
CA LEU A 126 -7.49 3.87 -4.87
C LEU A 126 -6.53 3.58 -6.01
N LEU A 127 -5.25 3.49 -5.68
CA LEU A 127 -4.15 3.21 -6.60
C LEU A 127 -3.35 2.01 -6.09
N VAL A 128 -2.85 1.20 -7.01
CA VAL A 128 -1.87 0.15 -6.71
C VAL A 128 -0.64 0.36 -7.56
N HIS A 129 0.51 0.35 -6.91
CA HIS A 129 1.82 0.49 -7.52
C HIS A 129 2.62 -0.79 -7.32
N HIS A 130 3.33 -1.21 -8.36
CA HIS A 130 4.48 -2.10 -8.20
C HIS A 130 5.56 -1.32 -7.44
N THR A 131 6.16 -1.95 -6.43
CA THR A 131 7.33 -1.45 -5.70
C THR A 131 8.48 -2.44 -5.77
N GLY A 132 9.73 -1.98 -5.74
CA GLY A 132 10.89 -2.85 -5.86
C GLY A 132 12.08 -2.14 -6.46
N ASP A 133 13.20 -2.86 -6.52
CA ASP A 133 14.40 -2.41 -7.24
C ASP A 133 14.41 -2.85 -8.71
N GLY A 134 13.39 -3.63 -9.13
CA GLY A 134 13.27 -4.18 -10.48
C GLY A 134 14.18 -5.38 -10.74
N GLU A 135 14.91 -5.86 -9.73
CA GLU A 135 15.80 -7.01 -9.83
C GLU A 135 15.49 -8.04 -8.73
N ALA A 136 16.01 -7.82 -7.51
CA ALA A 136 15.93 -8.76 -6.42
C ALA A 136 14.66 -8.56 -5.60
N MET A 137 14.29 -7.30 -5.36
CA MET A 137 13.17 -6.98 -4.49
C MET A 137 11.93 -6.59 -5.29
N SER A 138 10.81 -7.22 -4.96
CA SER A 138 9.52 -6.96 -5.59
C SER A 138 8.37 -6.97 -4.59
N GLY A 139 7.31 -6.25 -4.94
CA GLY A 139 6.18 -6.03 -4.05
C GLY A 139 5.19 -5.03 -4.62
N PHE A 140 4.34 -4.51 -3.75
CA PHE A 140 3.35 -3.53 -4.15
C PHE A 140 2.97 -2.57 -3.02
N ALA A 141 2.44 -1.43 -3.41
CA ALA A 141 1.80 -0.47 -2.51
C ALA A 141 0.34 -0.31 -2.90
N VAL A 142 -0.58 -0.39 -1.93
CA VAL A 142 -1.98 0.00 -2.06
C VAL A 142 -2.15 1.34 -1.38
N SER A 143 -2.66 2.33 -2.10
CA SER A 143 -2.89 3.68 -1.59
C SER A 143 -4.35 4.06 -1.78
N ALA A 144 -4.99 4.61 -0.75
CA ALA A 144 -6.37 5.07 -0.83
C ALA A 144 -6.57 6.42 -0.15
N LEU A 145 -7.43 7.24 -0.76
CA LEU A 145 -7.89 8.51 -0.21
C LEU A 145 -9.29 8.35 0.36
N ARG A 146 -9.46 8.70 1.64
CA ARG A 146 -10.73 8.68 2.37
C ARG A 146 -10.84 9.91 3.25
N ASP A 147 -11.93 10.67 3.10
CA ASP A 147 -12.24 11.84 3.94
C ASP A 147 -11.07 12.85 4.10
N GLY A 148 -10.27 13.01 3.04
CA GLY A 148 -9.10 13.90 3.04
C GLY A 148 -7.85 13.33 3.74
N ALA A 149 -7.83 12.04 4.05
CA ALA A 149 -6.66 11.33 4.58
C ALA A 149 -6.26 10.17 3.66
N ALA A 150 -4.96 9.97 3.50
CA ALA A 150 -4.41 8.86 2.77
C ALA A 150 -4.05 7.70 3.70
N THR A 151 -4.31 6.48 3.25
CA THR A 151 -3.84 5.24 3.89
C THR A 151 -3.04 4.46 2.86
N HIS A 152 -1.83 4.07 3.23
CA HIS A 152 -0.91 3.33 2.38
C HIS A 152 -0.54 2.03 3.06
N LEU A 153 -0.75 0.90 2.39
CA LEU A 153 -0.18 -0.39 2.74
C LEU A 153 0.95 -0.66 1.76
N LEU A 154 2.16 -0.83 2.27
CA LEU A 154 3.32 -1.22 1.47
C LEU A 154 3.71 -2.64 1.83
N PHE A 155 4.18 -3.38 0.82
CA PHE A 155 4.72 -4.70 0.98
C PHE A 155 5.90 -4.90 0.04
N LEU A 156 7.02 -5.40 0.57
CA LEU A 156 8.24 -5.63 -0.19
C LEU A 156 8.92 -6.93 0.26
N LEU A 157 9.32 -7.72 -0.74
CA LEU A 157 10.04 -8.99 -0.62
C LEU A 157 11.32 -8.96 -1.51
N ASP A 158 12.14 -10.02 -1.44
CA ASP A 158 13.49 -10.32 -1.98
C ASP A 158 13.44 -11.78 -2.43
#